data_AF-A0AAW0I402-F1
#
_entry.id   AF-A0AAW0I402-F1
#
_cell.length_a   1.000
_cell.length_b   1.000
_cell.length_c   1.000
_cell.angle_alpha   90.00
_cell.angle_beta   90.00
_cell.angle_gamma   90.00
#
_symmetry.space_group_name_H-M   'P 1'
#
loop_
_entity.id
_entity.type
_entity.pdbx_description
1 polymer ?
#
loop_
_entity_poly.entity_id
_entity_poly.type
_entity_poly.pdbx_seq_one_letter_code
_entity_poly.pdbx_strand_id
1 'polypeptide(L)'
;MSTEDKNTETIPFKPAFLIFKRHKVMISNAIKKPFPFLEVLRDSSLITEKMYNDFRDSCTNLVPVQEVVYRALEVLEKRLDLQVLRVLFCVENMEAYPDLKRIFERLK
;
A
#
# COMPACT_ATOMS: atom_id res chain seq x y z
N MET A 1 -36.61 6.87 -9.50
CA MET A 1 -35.65 6.03 -10.24
C MET A 1 -34.58 5.63 -9.26
N SER A 2 -34.42 4.31 -9.09
CA SER A 2 -33.88 3.62 -7.93
C SER A 2 -32.41 3.88 -7.61
N THR A 3 -32.10 3.67 -6.34
CA THR A 3 -30.81 3.68 -5.68
C THR A 3 -29.89 2.54 -6.13
N GLU A 4 -28.59 2.80 -5.93
CA GLU A 4 -27.50 1.86 -5.68
C GLU A 4 -27.01 0.96 -6.80
N ASP A 5 -25.78 1.26 -7.26
CA ASP A 5 -24.72 0.26 -7.39
C ASP A 5 -23.35 0.96 -7.34
N LYS A 6 -22.97 1.40 -6.13
CA LYS A 6 -21.55 1.59 -5.80
C LYS A 6 -21.06 0.25 -5.27
N ASN A 7 -20.74 -0.66 -6.18
CA ASN A 7 -20.09 -1.93 -5.87
C ASN A 7 -18.65 -1.66 -5.40
N THR A 8 -18.54 -1.01 -4.24
CA THR A 8 -17.32 -0.99 -3.44
C THR A 8 -17.26 -2.37 -2.83
N GLU A 9 -16.63 -3.30 -3.54
CA GLU A 9 -16.30 -4.63 -3.05
C GLU A 9 -15.70 -4.47 -1.66
N THR A 10 -16.53 -4.73 -0.66
CA THR A 10 -16.22 -4.44 0.73
C THR A 10 -15.32 -5.57 1.16
N ILE A 11 -14.01 -5.42 0.92
CA ILE A 11 -13.02 -6.35 1.44
C ILE A 11 -13.31 -6.45 2.94
N PRO A 12 -13.66 -7.63 3.46
CA PRO A 12 -13.96 -7.76 4.86
C PRO A 12 -12.73 -7.29 5.65
N PHE A 13 -12.91 -6.25 6.46
CA PHE A 13 -11.84 -5.50 7.10
C PHE A 13 -10.92 -6.38 7.95
N LYS A 14 -11.49 -7.38 8.64
CA LYS A 14 -10.77 -8.34 9.49
C LYS A 14 -9.77 -9.22 8.70
N PRO A 15 -10.20 -9.92 7.63
CA PRO A 15 -9.28 -10.64 6.74
C PRO A 15 -8.15 -9.75 6.21
N ALA A 16 -8.47 -8.57 5.67
CA ALA A 16 -7.48 -7.68 5.06
C ALA A 16 -6.41 -7.22 6.07
N PHE A 17 -6.82 -6.92 7.30
CA PHE A 17 -5.92 -6.55 8.40
C PHE A 17 -4.94 -7.69 8.74
N LEU A 18 -5.44 -8.92 8.89
CA LEU A 18 -4.61 -10.08 9.21
C LEU A 18 -3.62 -10.39 8.07
N ILE A 19 -4.07 -10.20 6.83
CA ILE A 19 -3.25 -10.37 5.64
C ILE A 19 -2.14 -9.32 5.58
N PHE A 20 -2.45 -8.03 5.79
CA PHE A 20 -1.46 -6.96 5.81
C PHE A 20 -0.34 -7.29 6.82
N LYS A 21 -0.71 -7.72 8.02
CA LYS A 21 0.26 -8.12 9.06
C LYS A 21 1.08 -9.34 8.65
N ARG A 22 0.44 -10.39 8.12
CA ARG A 22 1.10 -11.66 7.77
C ARG A 22 1.95 -11.57 6.50
N HIS A 23 1.59 -10.69 5.56
CA HIS A 23 2.17 -10.65 4.22
C HIS A 23 2.96 -9.36 3.95
N LYS A 24 3.29 -8.56 4.98
CA LYS A 24 4.05 -7.32 4.81
C LYS A 24 5.33 -7.50 3.99
N VAL A 25 6.07 -8.59 4.24
CA VAL A 25 7.27 -8.96 3.48
C VAL A 25 6.95 -9.28 2.01
N MET A 26 5.83 -9.96 1.75
CA MET A 26 5.42 -10.23 0.37
C MET A 26 4.98 -8.96 -0.36
N ILE A 27 4.24 -8.08 0.32
CA ILE A 27 3.81 -6.78 -0.19
C ILE A 27 5.05 -5.92 -0.51
N SER A 28 6.02 -5.86 0.40
CA SER A 28 7.26 -5.11 0.17
C SER A 28 8.08 -5.65 -0.99
N ASN A 29 8.11 -6.97 -1.18
CA ASN A 29 8.78 -7.59 -2.32
C ASN A 29 8.04 -7.39 -3.65
N ALA A 30 6.72 -7.20 -3.62
CA ALA A 30 5.91 -6.92 -4.80
C ALA A 30 6.15 -5.50 -5.34
N ILE A 31 6.46 -4.54 -4.47
CA ILE A 31 6.70 -3.14 -4.83
C ILE A 31 8.20 -2.95 -5.11
N LYS A 32 8.56 -3.04 -6.39
CA LYS A 32 9.96 -3.02 -6.86
C LYS A 32 10.49 -1.63 -7.21
N LYS A 33 9.62 -0.60 -7.19
CA LYS A 33 9.96 0.79 -7.50
C LYS A 33 9.28 1.73 -6.50
N PRO A 34 9.92 2.84 -6.10
CA PRO A 34 9.34 3.79 -5.15
C PRO A 34 8.12 4.53 -5.73
N PHE A 35 8.14 4.87 -7.01
CA PHE A 35 7.00 5.46 -7.72
C PHE A 35 6.11 4.37 -8.35
N PRO A 36 4.77 4.47 -8.27
CA PRO A 36 3.96 5.54 -7.65
C PRO A 36 3.70 5.39 -6.14
N PHE A 37 4.19 4.33 -5.50
CA PHE A 37 3.85 3.97 -4.12
C PHE A 37 4.04 5.12 -3.11
N LEU A 38 5.23 5.74 -3.05
CA LEU A 38 5.52 6.78 -2.06
C LEU A 38 4.68 8.04 -2.30
N GLU A 39 4.44 8.41 -3.56
CA GLU A 39 3.62 9.56 -3.95
C GLU A 39 2.17 9.35 -3.55
N VAL A 40 1.62 8.17 -3.83
CA VAL A 40 0.25 7.81 -3.42
C VAL A 40 0.10 7.87 -1.89
N LEU A 41 1.10 7.43 -1.12
CA LEU A 41 1.07 7.55 0.34
C LEU A 41 1.13 9.00 0.84
N ARG A 42 1.93 9.85 0.19
CA ARG A 42 2.04 11.28 0.54
C ARG A 42 0.75 12.02 0.19
N ASP A 43 0.25 11.84 -1.03
CA ASP A 43 -0.90 12.57 -1.55
C ASP A 43 -2.20 12.19 -0.81
N SER A 44 -2.26 10.97 -0.26
CA SER A 44 -3.34 10.52 0.64
C SER A 44 -3.16 10.91 2.11
N SER A 45 -2.11 11.69 2.44
CA SER A 45 -1.75 12.10 3.81
C SER A 45 -1.51 10.94 4.80
N LEU A 46 -1.19 9.74 4.30
CA LEU A 46 -0.87 8.59 5.15
C LEU A 46 0.55 8.66 5.72
N ILE A 47 1.45 9.35 5.01
CA ILE A 47 2.79 9.70 5.48
C ILE A 47 2.97 11.22 5.45
N THR A 48 3.81 11.73 6.34
CA THR A 48 4.16 13.16 6.35
C THR A 48 5.17 13.48 5.26
N GLU A 49 5.27 14.75 4.86
CA GLU A 49 6.26 15.23 3.89
C GLU A 49 7.70 14.89 4.32
N LYS A 50 7.98 14.98 5.63
CA LYS A 50 9.28 14.59 6.17
C LYS A 50 9.58 13.10 5.90
N MET A 51 8.61 12.23 6.19
CA MET A 51 8.76 10.79 6.00
C MET A 51 8.87 10.43 4.52
N TYR A 52 8.11 11.11 3.65
CA TYR A 52 8.24 10.96 2.20
C TYR A 52 9.67 11.24 1.75
N ASN A 53 10.24 12.39 2.15
CA ASN A 53 11.62 12.75 1.80
C ASN A 53 12.63 11.73 2.37
N ASP A 54 12.49 11.33 3.64
CA ASP A 54 13.34 10.31 4.26
C ASP A 54 13.32 8.97 3.49
N PHE A 55 12.14 8.53 3.03
CA PHE A 55 12.01 7.32 2.21
C PHE A 55 12.58 7.47 0.82
N ARG A 56 12.37 8.63 0.18
CA ARG A 56 12.93 8.93 -1.15
C ARG A 56 14.46 8.95 -1.10
N ASP A 57 15.02 9.61 -0.09
CA ASP A 57 16.47 9.69 0.12
C ASP A 57 17.04 8.31 0.43
N SER A 58 16.35 7.49 1.22
CA SER A 58 16.75 6.09 1.46
C SER A 58 16.86 5.29 0.15
N CYS A 59 15.89 5.45 -0.77
CA CYS A 59 15.96 4.80 -2.08
C CYS A 59 17.16 5.29 -2.93
N THR A 60 17.61 6.54 -2.76
CA THR A 60 18.80 7.06 -3.45
C THR A 60 20.12 6.59 -2.85
N ASN A 61 20.14 6.27 -1.55
CA ASN A 61 21.31 5.83 -0.80
C ASN A 61 21.58 4.31 -0.91
N LEU A 62 21.16 3.67 -2.00
CA LEU A 62 21.31 2.22 -2.27
C LEU A 62 20.64 1.30 -1.25
N VAL A 63 19.74 1.81 -0.39
CA VAL A 63 18.89 0.94 0.42
C VAL A 63 17.92 0.23 -0.53
N PRO A 64 17.77 -1.11 -0.44
CA PRO A 64 16.83 -1.83 -1.28
C PRO A 64 15.41 -1.25 -1.17
N VAL A 65 14.76 -1.03 -2.31
CA VAL A 65 13.41 -0.44 -2.36
C VAL A 65 12.43 -1.22 -1.49
N GLN A 66 12.57 -2.55 -1.45
CA GLN A 66 11.73 -3.43 -0.64
C GLN A 66 11.88 -3.14 0.86
N GLU A 67 13.08 -2.80 1.34
CA GLU A 67 13.27 -2.40 2.74
C GLU A 67 12.61 -1.05 3.03
N VAL A 68 12.73 -0.09 2.12
CA VAL A 68 12.08 1.22 2.26
C VAL A 68 10.56 1.06 2.28
N VAL A 69 10.03 0.24 1.38
CA VAL A 69 8.60 -0.11 1.35
C VAL A 69 8.19 -0.80 2.63
N TYR A 70 8.97 -1.75 3.13
CA TYR A 70 8.66 -2.44 4.39
C TYR A 70 8.57 -1.46 5.57
N ARG A 71 9.51 -0.50 5.68
CA ARG A 71 9.47 0.57 6.69
C ARG A 71 8.24 1.48 6.53
N ALA A 72 7.87 1.82 5.29
CA ALA A 72 6.64 2.55 5.03
C ALA A 72 5.40 1.76 5.47
N LEU A 73 5.35 0.44 5.20
CA LEU A 73 4.27 -0.43 5.65
C LEU A 73 4.22 -0.55 7.19
N GLU A 74 5.35 -0.49 7.91
CA GLU A 74 5.35 -0.41 9.38
C GLU A 74 4.72 0.88 9.91
N VAL A 75 4.93 2.00 9.21
CA VAL A 75 4.26 3.27 9.54
C VAL A 75 2.76 3.14 9.33
N LEU A 76 2.35 2.59 8.19
CA LEU A 76 0.94 2.38 7.87
C LEU A 76 0.27 1.42 8.86
N GLU A 77 0.99 0.42 9.37
CA GLU A 77 0.46 -0.53 10.36
C GLU A 77 -0.03 0.17 11.63
N LYS A 78 0.64 1.24 12.06
CA LYS A 78 0.28 2.00 13.27
C LYS A 78 -1.09 2.67 13.17
N ARG A 79 -1.56 2.93 11.95
CA ARG A 79 -2.86 3.54 11.65
C ARG A 79 -3.72 2.63 10.77
N LEU A 80 -3.47 1.32 10.77
CA LEU A 80 -4.07 0.39 9.81
C LEU A 80 -5.60 0.42 9.87
N ASP A 81 -6.19 1.06 8.86
CA ASP A 81 -7.62 1.24 8.69
C ASP A 81 -8.04 0.96 7.22
N LEU A 82 -9.32 1.15 6.92
CA LEU A 82 -9.85 0.96 5.56
C LEU A 82 -9.22 1.91 4.54
N GLN A 83 -8.81 3.11 4.95
CA GLN A 83 -8.18 4.09 4.07
C GLN A 83 -6.79 3.60 3.67
N VAL A 84 -5.99 3.12 4.62
CA VAL A 84 -4.67 2.51 4.36
C VAL A 84 -4.77 1.39 3.32
N LEU A 85 -5.74 0.48 3.49
CA LEU A 85 -5.93 -0.63 2.56
C LEU A 85 -6.37 -0.15 1.18
N ARG A 86 -7.29 0.82 1.10
CA ARG A 86 -7.75 1.41 -0.18
C ARG A 86 -6.63 2.10 -0.93
N VAL A 87 -5.76 2.82 -0.23
CA VAL A 87 -4.62 3.51 -0.84
C VAL A 87 -3.53 2.52 -1.24
N LEU A 88 -3.24 1.52 -0.41
CA LEU A 88 -2.26 0.49 -0.74
C LEU A 88 -2.64 -0.27 -2.01
N PHE A 89 -3.90 -0.68 -2.11
CA PHE A 89 -4.46 -1.41 -3.26
C PHE A 89 -5.26 -0.49 -4.18
N CYS A 90 -4.81 0.75 -4.37
CA CYS A 90 -5.41 1.65 -5.35
C CYS A 90 -5.09 1.18 -6.79
N VAL A 91 -5.82 1.71 -7.77
CA VAL A 91 -5.67 1.32 -9.17
C VAL A 91 -4.25 1.61 -9.65
N GLU A 92 -3.69 2.78 -9.32
CA GLU A 92 -2.36 3.21 -9.71
C GLU A 92 -1.27 2.25 -9.20
N ASN A 93 -1.37 1.82 -7.94
CA ASN A 93 -0.45 0.84 -7.37
C ASN A 93 -0.64 -0.55 -7.98
N MET A 94 -1.88 -1.00 -8.18
CA MET A 94 -2.15 -2.33 -8.76
C MET A 94 -1.75 -2.43 -10.23
N GLU A 95 -1.82 -1.34 -10.99
CA GLU A 95 -1.33 -1.27 -12.37
C GLU A 95 0.21 -1.19 -12.43
N ALA A 96 0.82 -0.39 -11.55
CA ALA A 96 2.27 -0.27 -11.47
C ALA A 96 2.95 -1.54 -10.93
N TYR A 97 2.26 -2.31 -10.08
CA TYR A 97 2.79 -3.48 -9.40
C TYR A 97 1.88 -4.72 -9.60
N PRO A 98 2.06 -5.47 -10.72
CA PRO A 98 1.26 -6.66 -10.99
C PRO A 98 1.35 -7.73 -9.89
N ASP A 99 2.49 -7.85 -9.22
CA ASP A 99 2.67 -8.78 -8.10
C ASP A 99 1.83 -8.36 -6.88
N LEU A 100 1.60 -7.06 -6.67
CA LEU A 100 0.72 -6.54 -5.63
C LEU A 100 -0.75 -6.83 -5.95
N LYS A 101 -1.15 -6.66 -7.22
CA LYS A 101 -2.48 -7.03 -7.70
C LYS A 101 -2.76 -8.52 -7.51
N ARG A 102 -1.79 -9.39 -7.81
CA ARG A 102 -1.91 -10.84 -7.55
C ARG A 102 -2.07 -11.17 -6.07
N ILE A 103 -1.38 -10.43 -5.19
CA ILE A 103 -1.58 -10.58 -3.75
C ILE A 103 -3.03 -10.22 -3.43
N PHE A 104 -3.53 -9.09 -3.90
CA PHE A 104 -4.90 -8.61 -3.69
C PHE A 104 -5.98 -9.57 -4.20
N GLU A 105 -5.83 -10.10 -5.42
CA GLU A 105 -6.77 -11.04 -6.02
C GLU A 105 -6.89 -12.35 -5.23
N ARG A 106 -5.81 -12.79 -4.57
CA ARG A 106 -5.85 -13.95 -3.66
C ARG A 106 -6.57 -13.66 -2.34
N LEU A 107 -6.90 -12.40 -2.05
CA LEU A 107 -7.59 -11.98 -0.82
C LEU A 107 -9.10 -11.83 -1.01
N LYS A 108 -9.57 -11.80 -2.26
CA LYS A 108 -10.98 -11.72 -2.65
C LYS A 108 -11.61 -13.11 -2.65
#